data_AF-A0A1H2WZD0-F1
#
_entry.id   AF-A0A1H2WZD0-F1
#
_cell.length_a   1.000
_cell.length_b   1.000
_cell.length_c   1.000
_cell.angle_alpha   90.00
_cell.angle_beta   90.00
_cell.angle_gamma   90.00
#
_symmetry.space_group_name_H-M   'P 1'
#
loop_
_entity.id
_entity.type
_entity.pdbx_description
1 polymer ?
#
loop_
_entity_poly.entity_id
_entity_poly.type
_entity_poly.pdbx_seq_one_letter_code
_entity_poly.pdbx_strand_id
1 'polypeptide(L)'
;MCFRKPIFMLLVLTTSLSGCVPHAEYRAYQDQLDGHDVFLVNDNRVRVESSKYPVFSIREVREAPRSNVNDDWEGAYNPPILMDYKWVVTHSFNGRFLIHSIEYDSDYCKERLGMSGSRHSRPKNCAIGKKGAPNKIYVYVRPNGEAYGWQYMRNQDWYVLRSDKISRFRIDDSGDWSGQPWFECVARCDKLERMWREEVEGGDPFEVKVDKKGELNGL
;
A
#
# COMPACT_ATOMS: atom_id res chain seq x y z
N MET A 1 26.32 40.72 46.38
CA MET A 1 26.28 40.56 44.92
C MET A 1 26.24 39.07 44.60
N CYS A 2 25.12 38.63 44.03
CA CYS A 2 24.78 37.24 43.76
C CYS A 2 25.31 36.80 42.39
N PHE A 3 25.79 35.56 42.28
CA PHE A 3 25.77 34.81 41.02
C PHE A 3 25.36 33.37 41.30
N ARG A 4 24.06 33.10 41.21
CA ARG A 4 23.51 31.76 40.97
C ARG A 4 23.25 31.66 39.46
N LYS A 5 23.90 30.71 38.79
CA LYS A 5 23.55 30.31 37.42
C LYS A 5 22.29 29.45 37.47
N PRO A 6 21.22 29.75 36.71
CA PRO A 6 20.15 28.78 36.50
C PRO A 6 20.58 27.79 35.42
N ILE A 7 20.44 26.50 35.76
CA ILE A 7 20.49 25.38 34.81
C ILE A 7 19.21 25.49 33.97
N PHE A 8 19.38 25.84 32.69
CA PHE A 8 18.31 25.73 31.69
C PHE A 8 18.10 24.25 31.39
N MET A 9 17.08 23.67 32.04
CA MET A 9 16.58 22.34 31.70
C MET A 9 15.62 22.49 30.52
N LEU A 10 16.15 22.29 29.31
CA LEU A 10 15.38 22.29 28.07
C LEU A 10 14.60 20.97 27.99
N LEU A 11 13.33 20.99 28.37
CA LEU A 11 12.43 19.85 28.28
C LEU A 11 11.89 19.77 26.85
N VAL A 12 12.51 18.92 26.02
CA VAL A 12 12.02 18.63 24.67
C VAL A 12 10.81 17.69 24.80
N LEU A 13 9.61 18.27 24.83
CA LEU A 13 8.38 17.53 24.54
C LEU A 13 8.35 17.20 23.05
N THR A 14 8.89 16.04 22.66
CA THR A 14 8.53 15.43 21.38
C THR A 14 7.19 14.72 21.56
N THR A 15 6.10 15.43 21.30
CA THR A 15 4.81 14.80 21.05
C THR A 15 4.93 13.98 19.78
N SER A 16 4.97 12.66 19.94
CA SER A 16 4.78 11.68 18.88
C SER A 16 3.35 11.76 18.38
N LEU A 17 3.06 12.76 17.55
CA LEU A 17 1.92 12.77 16.66
C LEU A 17 2.26 11.83 15.50
N SER A 18 1.91 10.55 15.65
CA SER A 18 1.63 9.69 14.51
C SER A 18 0.48 10.34 13.74
N GLY A 19 0.85 11.18 12.77
CA GLY A 19 -0.07 12.08 12.08
C GLY A 19 -1.10 11.30 11.27
N CYS A 20 -2.34 11.34 11.72
CA CYS A 20 -3.48 11.14 10.83
C CYS A 20 -3.34 12.19 9.71
N VAL A 21 -3.15 11.73 8.48
CA VAL A 21 -3.13 12.60 7.31
C VAL A 21 -4.49 13.31 7.24
N PRO A 22 -4.55 14.65 7.19
CA PRO A 22 -5.81 15.36 7.15
C PRO A 22 -6.64 14.91 5.95
N HIS A 23 -7.92 14.57 6.18
CA HIS A 23 -8.85 14.13 5.12
C HIS A 23 -8.93 15.14 3.94
N ALA A 24 -8.67 16.42 4.20
CA ALA A 24 -8.61 17.47 3.18
C ALA A 24 -7.45 17.31 2.18
N GLU A 25 -6.30 16.76 2.59
CA GLU A 25 -5.19 16.48 1.66
C GLU A 25 -5.51 15.30 0.74
N TYR A 26 -6.39 14.36 1.13
CA TYR A 26 -6.87 13.29 0.24
C TYR A 26 -7.78 13.85 -0.87
N ARG A 27 -8.69 14.76 -0.51
CA ARG A 27 -9.67 15.35 -1.45
C ARG A 27 -9.03 16.24 -2.52
N ALA A 28 -8.05 17.06 -2.15
CA ALA A 28 -7.39 17.97 -3.09
C ALA A 28 -6.68 17.24 -4.25
N TYR A 29 -6.40 15.94 -4.11
CA TYR A 29 -5.81 15.10 -5.14
C TYR A 29 -6.81 14.18 -5.86
N GLN A 30 -8.01 13.98 -5.31
CA GLN A 30 -9.10 13.21 -5.93
C GLN A 30 -9.74 13.97 -7.11
N ASP A 31 -9.76 15.31 -7.05
CA ASP A 31 -10.51 16.15 -8.01
C ASP A 31 -9.93 16.24 -9.43
N GLN A 32 -8.77 15.62 -9.73
CA GLN A 32 -8.12 15.86 -11.02
C GLN A 32 -8.31 14.79 -12.12
N LEU A 33 -8.54 13.51 -11.85
CA LEU A 33 -8.62 12.51 -12.94
C LEU A 33 -9.42 11.26 -12.56
N ASP A 34 -10.48 11.00 -13.33
CA ASP A 34 -11.27 9.76 -13.45
C ASP A 34 -11.88 9.19 -12.17
N GLY A 35 -13.22 9.27 -12.10
CA GLY A 35 -14.12 8.33 -11.44
C GLY A 35 -13.71 7.85 -10.05
N HIS A 36 -14.23 8.52 -9.02
CA HIS A 36 -14.61 8.12 -7.65
C HIS A 36 -13.83 7.05 -6.84
N ASP A 37 -12.84 6.32 -7.36
CA ASP A 37 -12.18 5.16 -6.71
C ASP A 37 -10.64 5.28 -6.67
N VAL A 38 -10.12 6.51 -6.76
CA VAL A 38 -8.70 6.81 -6.83
C VAL A 38 -8.34 7.96 -5.92
N PHE A 39 -7.22 7.88 -5.21
CA PHE A 39 -6.60 9.06 -4.59
C PHE A 39 -5.08 9.08 -4.82
N LEU A 40 -4.48 10.27 -4.80
CA LEU A 40 -3.04 10.43 -4.90
C LEU A 40 -2.47 10.89 -3.56
N VAL A 41 -1.41 10.23 -3.10
CA VAL A 41 -0.68 10.67 -1.92
C VAL A 41 0.78 10.23 -2.00
N ASN A 42 1.65 10.93 -1.29
CA ASN A 42 2.99 10.41 -1.01
C ASN A 42 2.85 9.15 -0.14
N ASP A 43 3.30 7.99 -0.64
CA ASP A 43 3.10 6.69 0.03
C ASP A 43 3.69 6.67 1.44
N ASN A 44 4.77 7.42 1.70
CA ASN A 44 5.38 7.51 3.03
C ASN A 44 4.43 8.07 4.11
N ARG A 45 3.37 8.79 3.72
CA ARG A 45 2.36 9.30 4.67
C ARG A 45 1.41 8.23 5.17
N VAL A 46 1.24 7.15 4.41
CA VAL A 46 0.35 6.02 4.76
C VAL A 46 1.14 4.76 5.10
N ARG A 47 2.48 4.85 5.16
CA ARG A 47 3.35 3.77 5.63
C ARG A 47 3.20 3.56 7.12
N VAL A 48 3.27 2.30 7.52
CA VAL A 48 3.24 1.89 8.91
C VAL A 48 4.48 1.10 9.29
N GLU A 49 4.74 1.04 10.59
CA GLU A 49 5.76 0.15 11.13
C GLU A 49 5.23 -1.29 11.08
N SER A 50 5.77 -2.10 10.17
CA SER A 50 5.26 -3.46 9.90
C SER A 50 5.31 -4.39 11.12
N SER A 51 6.18 -4.13 12.10
CA SER A 51 6.29 -4.86 13.37
C SER A 51 5.00 -4.82 14.21
N LYS A 52 4.15 -3.82 13.97
CA LYS A 52 2.88 -3.59 14.70
C LYS A 52 1.69 -4.32 14.10
N TYR A 53 1.87 -5.07 13.03
CA TYR A 53 0.84 -5.76 12.26
C TYR A 53 1.18 -7.24 12.05
N PRO A 54 0.20 -8.11 11.73
CA PRO A 54 0.45 -9.52 11.42
C PRO A 54 1.38 -9.71 10.21
N VAL A 55 1.94 -10.91 10.09
CA VAL A 55 2.58 -11.43 8.86
C VAL A 55 1.66 -12.47 8.27
N PHE A 56 1.45 -12.38 6.97
CA PHE A 56 0.59 -13.26 6.21
C PHE A 56 1.39 -14.18 5.28
N SER A 57 0.79 -15.31 4.91
CA SER A 57 1.30 -16.24 3.90
C SER A 57 0.14 -17.06 3.32
N ILE A 58 0.33 -17.69 2.17
CA ILE A 58 -0.71 -18.51 1.53
C ILE A 58 -0.62 -19.96 2.01
N ARG A 59 -1.77 -20.66 2.07
CA ARG A 59 -1.86 -22.09 2.48
C ARG A 59 -1.18 -23.04 1.53
N GLU A 60 -1.33 -22.76 0.24
CA GLU A 60 -0.94 -23.60 -0.87
C GLU A 60 -0.51 -22.70 -2.01
N VAL A 61 0.32 -23.20 -2.94
CA VAL A 61 0.69 -22.42 -4.11
C VAL A 61 -0.55 -22.13 -4.94
N ARG A 62 -0.79 -20.86 -5.26
CA ARG A 62 -1.94 -20.43 -6.09
C ARG A 62 -1.47 -19.53 -7.22
N GLU A 63 -2.09 -19.70 -8.39
CA GLU A 63 -1.95 -18.73 -9.47
C GLU A 63 -2.50 -17.38 -9.00
N ALA A 64 -1.74 -16.31 -9.21
CA ALA A 64 -2.16 -14.98 -8.77
C ALA A 64 -3.24 -14.42 -9.71
N PRO A 65 -4.22 -13.64 -9.21
CA PRO A 65 -5.23 -13.03 -10.07
C PRO A 65 -4.55 -12.14 -11.11
N ARG A 66 -5.04 -12.16 -12.35
CA ARG A 66 -4.59 -11.22 -13.37
C ARG A 66 -4.94 -9.79 -12.96
N SER A 67 -4.22 -8.83 -13.54
CA SER A 67 -4.39 -7.40 -13.25
C SER A 67 -4.91 -6.65 -14.46
N ASN A 68 -5.69 -5.59 -14.24
CA ASN A 68 -6.26 -4.74 -15.27
C ASN A 68 -7.07 -5.50 -16.34
N VAL A 69 -7.78 -6.56 -15.95
CA VAL A 69 -8.72 -7.28 -16.81
C VAL A 69 -9.86 -6.34 -17.20
N ASN A 70 -10.27 -6.36 -18.46
CA ASN A 70 -11.45 -5.66 -18.97
C ASN A 70 -12.04 -6.41 -20.16
N ASP A 71 -13.15 -5.92 -20.72
CA ASP A 71 -13.89 -6.58 -21.80
C ASP A 71 -13.04 -6.84 -23.05
N ASP A 72 -12.03 -6.00 -23.31
CA ASP A 72 -11.18 -6.08 -24.51
C ASP A 72 -9.79 -6.71 -24.24
N TRP A 73 -9.45 -6.99 -22.98
CA TRP A 73 -8.14 -7.49 -22.59
C TRP A 73 -8.19 -8.39 -21.36
N GLU A 74 -7.63 -9.60 -21.49
CA GLU A 74 -7.55 -10.60 -20.41
C GLU A 74 -6.64 -10.18 -19.22
N GLY A 75 -6.11 -8.96 -19.21
CA GLY A 75 -5.23 -8.45 -18.17
C GLY A 75 -3.78 -8.94 -18.26
N ALA A 76 -2.94 -8.35 -17.42
CA ALA A 76 -1.54 -8.74 -17.30
C ALA A 76 -1.39 -9.90 -16.33
N TYR A 77 -0.56 -10.87 -16.74
CA TYR A 77 -0.10 -11.95 -15.89
C TYR A 77 0.68 -11.41 -14.68
N ASN A 78 0.47 -12.07 -13.54
CA ASN A 78 1.19 -11.87 -12.29
C ASN A 78 1.79 -13.24 -11.90
N PRO A 79 3.02 -13.28 -11.36
CA PRO A 79 3.64 -14.54 -10.95
C PRO A 79 2.80 -15.22 -9.85
N PRO A 80 2.90 -16.54 -9.69
CA PRO A 80 2.16 -17.26 -8.65
C PRO A 80 2.55 -16.78 -7.25
N ILE A 81 1.61 -16.89 -6.30
CA ILE A 81 1.88 -16.62 -4.89
C ILE A 81 2.29 -17.95 -4.23
N LEU A 82 3.53 -18.01 -3.74
CA LEU A 82 4.11 -19.21 -3.14
C LEU A 82 4.00 -19.20 -1.61
N MET A 83 3.99 -20.38 -0.99
CA MET A 83 3.81 -20.59 0.46
C MET A 83 4.98 -20.04 1.31
N ASP A 84 6.17 -19.95 0.73
CA ASP A 84 7.35 -19.41 1.40
C ASP A 84 7.34 -17.88 1.47
N TYR A 85 6.53 -17.22 0.63
CA TYR A 85 6.42 -15.76 0.61
C TYR A 85 5.79 -15.24 1.90
N LYS A 86 6.46 -14.26 2.51
CA LYS A 86 5.98 -13.57 3.70
C LYS A 86 5.48 -12.19 3.32
N TRP A 87 4.21 -11.98 3.62
CA TRP A 87 3.48 -10.77 3.28
C TRP A 87 3.31 -9.92 4.53
N VAL A 88 3.98 -8.77 4.55
CA VAL A 88 3.95 -7.86 5.69
C VAL A 88 3.08 -6.66 5.38
N VAL A 89 2.28 -6.21 6.35
CA VAL A 89 1.55 -4.95 6.23
C VAL A 89 2.58 -3.81 6.20
N THR A 90 2.55 -3.03 5.13
CA THR A 90 3.48 -1.90 4.92
C THR A 90 2.77 -0.56 4.91
N HIS A 91 1.47 -0.56 4.58
CA HIS A 91 0.66 0.65 4.58
C HIS A 91 -0.69 0.37 5.24
N SER A 92 -1.21 1.37 5.95
CA SER A 92 -2.56 1.39 6.53
C SER A 92 -3.15 2.79 6.35
N PHE A 93 -4.39 2.86 5.88
CA PHE A 93 -5.12 4.12 5.73
C PHE A 93 -6.62 3.85 5.76
N ASN A 94 -7.34 4.56 6.64
CA ASN A 94 -8.80 4.46 6.80
C ASN A 94 -9.29 3.00 6.82
N GLY A 95 -8.71 2.18 7.69
CA GLY A 95 -9.10 0.77 7.85
C GLY A 95 -8.75 -0.15 6.69
N ARG A 96 -8.01 0.31 5.68
CA ARG A 96 -7.49 -0.53 4.59
C ARG A 96 -6.01 -0.81 4.79
N PHE A 97 -5.59 -2.03 4.44
CA PHE A 97 -4.23 -2.49 4.64
C PHE A 97 -3.63 -3.01 3.34
N LEU A 98 -2.38 -2.63 3.09
CA LEU A 98 -1.59 -3.16 1.99
C LEU A 98 -0.48 -4.05 2.51
N ILE A 99 -0.47 -5.29 2.04
CA ILE A 99 0.60 -6.24 2.27
C ILE A 99 1.58 -6.29 1.10
N HIS A 100 2.84 -6.54 1.42
CA HIS A 100 3.94 -6.65 0.47
C HIS A 100 4.83 -7.85 0.81
N SER A 101 5.30 -8.57 -0.20
CA SER A 101 6.32 -9.60 -0.09
C SER A 101 7.52 -9.23 -0.94
N ILE A 102 8.71 -9.30 -0.33
CA ILE A 102 9.96 -8.98 -1.02
C ILE A 102 10.32 -10.07 -2.04
N GLU A 103 10.01 -11.32 -1.70
CA GLU A 103 10.18 -12.48 -2.57
C GLU A 103 9.30 -12.35 -3.81
N TYR A 104 8.02 -12.03 -3.61
CA TYR A 104 7.07 -11.80 -4.71
C TYR A 104 7.47 -10.60 -5.57
N ASP A 105 7.92 -9.48 -4.99
CA ASP A 105 8.38 -8.31 -5.76
C ASP A 105 9.62 -8.64 -6.62
N SER A 106 10.53 -9.47 -6.11
CA SER A 106 11.67 -9.99 -6.86
C SER A 106 11.20 -10.77 -8.09
N ASP A 107 10.24 -11.67 -7.91
CA ASP A 107 9.77 -12.53 -9.00
C ASP A 107 8.90 -11.78 -10.01
N TYR A 108 8.03 -10.89 -9.52
CA TYR A 108 7.30 -9.93 -10.35
C TYR A 108 8.26 -9.08 -11.18
N CYS A 109 9.35 -8.59 -10.58
CA CYS A 109 10.38 -7.86 -11.30
C CYS A 109 11.03 -8.72 -12.40
N LYS A 110 11.39 -9.97 -12.10
CA LYS A 110 12.00 -10.87 -13.09
C LYS A 110 11.08 -11.11 -14.27
N GLU A 111 9.80 -11.36 -14.04
CA GLU A 111 8.84 -11.60 -15.12
C GLU A 111 8.53 -10.34 -15.93
N ARG A 112 8.17 -9.22 -15.27
CA ARG A 112 7.79 -7.98 -15.96
C ARG A 112 8.96 -7.30 -16.66
N LEU A 113 10.13 -7.27 -16.03
CA LEU A 113 11.28 -6.60 -16.61
C LEU A 113 12.12 -7.53 -17.47
N GLY A 114 12.29 -8.81 -17.09
CA GLY A 114 13.12 -9.76 -17.82
C GLY A 114 12.74 -9.92 -19.30
N MET A 115 11.50 -9.61 -19.67
CA MET A 115 11.03 -9.62 -21.06
C MET A 115 11.34 -8.34 -21.86
N SER A 116 11.62 -7.20 -21.22
CA SER A 116 11.57 -5.89 -21.91
C SER A 116 12.87 -5.44 -22.60
N GLY A 117 14.01 -6.09 -22.34
CA GLY A 117 15.33 -5.71 -22.91
C GLY A 117 15.81 -4.27 -22.65
N SER A 118 15.04 -3.45 -21.91
CA SER A 118 15.35 -2.06 -21.59
C SER A 118 16.55 -1.94 -20.65
N ARG A 119 17.28 -0.82 -20.65
CA ARG A 119 18.39 -0.58 -19.69
C ARG A 119 17.98 -0.72 -18.21
N HIS A 120 16.68 -0.61 -17.92
CA HIS A 120 16.11 -0.73 -16.58
C HIS A 120 15.87 -2.19 -16.18
N SER A 121 15.78 -3.09 -17.17
CA SER A 121 15.52 -4.52 -17.04
C SER A 121 16.75 -5.41 -16.87
N ARG A 122 17.77 -4.93 -16.17
CA ARG A 122 18.89 -5.81 -15.82
C ARG A 122 18.38 -6.85 -14.82
N PRO A 123 18.50 -8.17 -15.07
CA PRO A 123 18.08 -9.20 -14.11
C PRO A 123 18.68 -9.00 -12.72
N LYS A 124 19.87 -8.38 -12.65
CA LYS A 124 20.54 -7.99 -11.40
C LYS A 124 19.75 -6.99 -10.54
N ASN A 125 18.86 -6.19 -11.12
CA ASN A 125 18.01 -5.26 -10.36
C ASN A 125 16.88 -5.98 -9.62
N CYS A 126 16.50 -7.18 -10.06
CA CYS A 126 15.38 -7.94 -9.50
C CYS A 126 15.78 -8.91 -8.38
N ALA A 127 17.07 -9.02 -8.05
CA ALA A 127 17.47 -9.80 -6.87
C ALA A 127 17.01 -9.12 -5.58
N ILE A 128 16.73 -9.91 -4.55
CA ILE A 128 16.35 -9.40 -3.23
C ILE A 128 17.41 -8.41 -2.72
N GLY A 129 16.94 -7.27 -2.19
CA GLY A 129 17.79 -6.17 -1.71
C GLY A 129 18.40 -5.32 -2.83
N LYS A 130 17.98 -5.50 -4.08
CA LYS A 130 18.33 -4.63 -5.20
C LYS A 130 17.18 -3.68 -5.52
N LYS A 131 17.37 -2.87 -6.57
CA LYS A 131 16.49 -1.74 -6.89
C LYS A 131 15.06 -2.16 -7.21
N GLY A 132 14.81 -3.40 -7.63
CA GLY A 132 13.48 -3.92 -7.96
C GLY A 132 12.87 -3.29 -9.21
N ALA A 133 11.58 -3.53 -9.43
CA ALA A 133 10.82 -2.95 -10.53
C ALA A 133 10.53 -1.45 -10.31
N PRO A 134 10.29 -0.65 -11.36
CA PRO A 134 9.92 0.77 -11.24
C PRO A 134 8.63 1.01 -10.45
N ASN A 135 7.73 0.02 -10.43
CA ASN A 135 6.56 -0.01 -9.58
C ASN A 135 6.63 -1.27 -8.72
N LYS A 136 6.34 -1.13 -7.42
CA LYS A 136 6.16 -2.23 -6.49
C LYS A 136 4.70 -2.65 -6.48
N ILE A 137 4.48 -3.95 -6.32
CA ILE A 137 3.15 -4.54 -6.22
C ILE A 137 2.80 -4.86 -4.76
N TYR A 138 1.55 -4.62 -4.43
CA TYR A 138 0.96 -4.81 -3.11
C TYR A 138 -0.41 -5.45 -3.28
N VAL A 139 -0.90 -6.09 -2.22
CA VAL A 139 -2.24 -6.66 -2.17
C VAL A 139 -3.04 -5.98 -1.07
N TYR A 140 -4.27 -5.61 -1.38
CA TYR A 140 -5.25 -5.21 -0.37
C TYR A 140 -5.72 -6.44 0.39
N VAL A 141 -5.63 -6.39 1.73
CA VAL A 141 -6.00 -7.52 2.59
C VAL A 141 -6.84 -7.06 3.78
N ARG A 142 -7.76 -7.93 4.20
CA ARG A 142 -8.56 -7.79 5.42
C ARG A 142 -7.92 -8.54 6.59
N PRO A 143 -8.30 -8.24 7.85
CA PRO A 143 -7.77 -8.94 9.01
C PRO A 143 -8.02 -10.46 8.98
N ASN A 144 -9.13 -10.92 8.41
CA ASN A 144 -9.44 -12.34 8.24
C ASN A 144 -8.61 -13.04 7.13
N GLY A 145 -7.71 -12.32 6.45
CA GLY A 145 -6.88 -12.84 5.38
C GLY A 145 -7.52 -12.81 3.99
N GLU A 146 -8.72 -12.24 3.86
CA GLU A 146 -9.34 -12.02 2.55
C GLU A 146 -8.56 -10.99 1.75
N ALA A 147 -8.29 -11.28 0.48
CA ALA A 147 -7.60 -10.39 -0.44
C ALA A 147 -8.56 -9.91 -1.53
N TYR A 148 -8.52 -8.62 -1.88
CA TYR A 148 -9.57 -8.04 -2.73
C TYR A 148 -9.05 -7.08 -3.80
N GLY A 149 -7.76 -7.12 -4.11
CA GLY A 149 -7.23 -6.34 -5.23
C GLY A 149 -5.75 -6.07 -5.17
N TRP A 150 -5.20 -5.74 -6.33
CA TRP A 150 -3.84 -5.28 -6.47
C TRP A 150 -3.73 -3.78 -6.22
N GLN A 151 -2.54 -3.36 -5.76
CA GLN A 151 -2.11 -1.98 -5.73
C GLN A 151 -0.70 -1.87 -6.31
N TYR A 152 -0.54 -0.96 -7.26
CA TYR A 152 0.76 -0.65 -7.87
C TYR A 152 1.23 0.70 -7.36
N MET A 153 2.35 0.74 -6.64
CA MET A 153 2.93 1.98 -6.15
C MET A 153 4.28 2.23 -6.79
N ARG A 154 4.61 3.50 -7.00
CA ARG A 154 5.92 3.87 -7.54
C ARG A 154 7.01 3.41 -6.59
N ASN A 155 8.04 2.79 -7.15
CA ASN A 155 9.21 2.42 -6.38
C ASN A 155 10.08 3.66 -6.16
N GLN A 156 10.03 4.18 -4.94
CA GLN A 156 10.71 5.41 -4.55
C GLN A 156 12.23 5.37 -4.73
N ASP A 157 12.84 4.18 -4.80
CA ASP A 157 14.27 4.03 -5.04
C ASP A 157 14.67 4.40 -6.49
N TRP A 158 13.70 4.49 -7.40
CA TRP A 158 13.90 4.96 -8.76
C TRP A 158 13.83 6.47 -8.93
N TYR A 159 13.24 7.19 -7.97
CA TYR A 159 12.88 8.60 -8.13
C TYR A 159 13.58 9.50 -7.10
N VAL A 160 14.26 10.54 -7.59
CA VAL A 160 15.06 11.45 -6.76
C VAL A 160 14.23 12.65 -6.29
N LEU A 161 13.33 13.17 -7.12
CA LEU A 161 12.55 14.38 -6.82
C LEU A 161 11.34 14.04 -5.94
N ARG A 162 11.01 14.94 -5.00
CA ARG A 162 9.84 14.77 -4.11
C ARG A 162 8.51 14.73 -4.86
N SER A 163 8.38 15.45 -5.96
CA SER A 163 7.21 15.46 -6.84
C SER A 163 6.92 14.08 -7.45
N ASP A 164 7.97 13.29 -7.69
CA ASP A 164 7.86 11.99 -8.33
C ASP A 164 7.42 10.89 -7.35
N LYS A 165 7.40 11.22 -6.05
CA LYS A 165 7.10 10.30 -4.95
C LYS A 165 5.60 10.17 -4.64
N ILE A 166 4.74 10.75 -5.47
CA ILE A 166 3.30 10.62 -5.36
C ILE A 166 2.87 9.29 -6.01
N SER A 167 2.16 8.46 -5.25
CA SER A 167 1.58 7.20 -5.74
C SER A 167 0.08 7.36 -5.95
N ARG A 168 -0.44 6.68 -6.99
CA ARG A 168 -1.87 6.57 -7.27
C ARG A 168 -2.41 5.34 -6.56
N PHE A 169 -3.27 5.56 -5.57
CA PHE A 169 -3.97 4.50 -4.85
C PHE A 169 -5.29 4.19 -5.55
N ARG A 170 -5.47 2.92 -5.91
CA ARG A 170 -6.63 2.37 -6.60
C ARG A 170 -6.68 0.88 -6.30
N ILE A 171 -7.88 0.33 -6.11
CA ILE A 171 -8.09 -1.11 -6.04
C ILE A 171 -8.22 -1.64 -7.47
N ASP A 172 -7.34 -2.56 -7.87
CA ASP A 172 -7.52 -3.37 -9.08
C ASP A 172 -8.02 -4.76 -8.69
N ASP A 173 -9.35 -4.90 -8.69
CA ASP A 173 -10.11 -6.11 -8.34
C ASP A 173 -10.58 -6.90 -9.57
N SER A 174 -10.08 -6.55 -10.77
CA SER A 174 -10.57 -7.07 -12.05
C SER A 174 -10.28 -8.55 -12.32
N GLY A 175 -9.27 -9.13 -11.66
CA GLY A 175 -8.94 -10.56 -11.77
C GLY A 175 -9.83 -11.47 -10.92
N ASP A 176 -9.70 -12.79 -11.10
CA ASP A 176 -10.40 -13.77 -10.26
C ASP A 176 -9.81 -13.85 -8.85
N TRP A 177 -10.43 -13.14 -7.90
CA TRP A 177 -10.12 -13.19 -6.48
C TRP A 177 -10.94 -14.24 -5.71
N SER A 178 -11.54 -15.23 -6.37
CA SER A 178 -12.32 -16.27 -5.68
C SER A 178 -11.46 -17.21 -4.81
N GLY A 179 -12.13 -18.07 -4.03
CA GLY A 179 -11.46 -19.03 -3.13
C GLY A 179 -10.83 -18.38 -1.90
N GLN A 180 -11.55 -17.45 -1.28
CA GLN A 180 -11.14 -16.77 -0.05
C GLN A 180 -11.16 -17.69 1.18
N PRO A 181 -10.37 -17.39 2.23
CA PRO A 181 -9.33 -16.35 2.27
C PRO A 181 -8.07 -16.77 1.48
N TRP A 182 -7.37 -15.80 0.91
CA TRP A 182 -6.09 -16.06 0.25
C TRP A 182 -4.96 -16.20 1.26
N PHE A 183 -5.01 -15.46 2.36
CA PHE A 183 -3.90 -15.37 3.28
C PHE A 183 -4.26 -15.90 4.67
N GLU A 184 -3.27 -16.45 5.33
CA GLU A 184 -3.32 -16.80 6.74
C GLU A 184 -2.28 -16.02 7.53
N CYS A 185 -2.62 -15.68 8.77
CA CYS A 185 -1.62 -15.15 9.69
C CYS A 185 -0.65 -16.27 10.10
N VAL A 186 0.64 -16.05 9.86
CA VAL A 186 1.72 -16.99 10.20
C VAL A 186 2.68 -16.46 11.25
N ALA A 187 2.63 -15.16 11.55
CA ALA A 187 3.38 -14.57 12.66
C ALA A 187 2.73 -13.27 13.14
N ARG A 188 2.98 -12.91 14.40
CA ARG A 188 2.45 -11.70 15.05
C ARG A 188 0.91 -11.64 15.00
N CYS A 189 0.25 -12.79 15.15
CA CYS A 189 -1.21 -12.91 15.05
C CYS A 189 -1.96 -12.27 16.22
N ASP A 190 -1.27 -12.02 17.34
CA ASP A 190 -1.75 -11.15 18.41
C ASP A 190 -2.04 -9.71 17.93
N LYS A 191 -1.49 -9.30 16.78
CA LYS A 191 -1.74 -7.99 16.17
C LYS A 191 -2.98 -7.93 15.29
N LEU A 192 -3.67 -9.06 15.07
CA LEU A 192 -4.91 -9.07 14.30
C LEU A 192 -6.01 -8.21 14.93
N GLU A 193 -6.11 -8.21 16.27
CA GLU A 193 -7.12 -7.42 17.00
C GLU A 193 -7.00 -5.92 16.69
N ARG A 194 -5.77 -5.41 16.60
CA ARG A 194 -5.52 -4.03 16.19
C ARG A 194 -6.03 -3.78 14.77
N MET A 195 -5.70 -4.67 13.85
CA MET A 195 -6.07 -4.55 12.44
C MET A 195 -7.61 -4.58 12.28
N TRP A 196 -8.29 -5.46 13.02
CA TRP A 196 -9.76 -5.49 13.11
C TRP A 196 -10.34 -4.17 13.62
N ARG A 197 -9.80 -3.64 14.71
CA ARG A 197 -10.27 -2.37 15.26
C ARG A 197 -10.08 -1.22 14.26
N GLU A 198 -8.91 -1.14 13.63
CA GLU A 198 -8.61 -0.12 12.61
C GLU A 198 -9.53 -0.26 11.37
N GLU A 199 -9.90 -1.48 10.96
CA GLU A 199 -10.86 -1.71 9.87
C GLU A 199 -12.26 -1.18 10.24
N VAL A 200 -12.74 -1.47 11.45
CA VAL A 200 -14.07 -1.07 11.92
C VAL A 200 -14.16 0.43 12.21
N GLU A 201 -13.11 1.01 12.80
CA GLU A 201 -13.02 2.45 13.08
C GLU A 201 -12.69 3.27 11.83
N GLY A 202 -12.14 2.63 10.80
CA GLY A 202 -11.86 3.22 9.50
C GLY A 202 -13.13 3.60 8.76
N GLY A 203 -13.12 4.75 8.09
CA GLY A 203 -14.12 5.07 7.06
C GLY A 203 -13.70 4.53 5.69
N ASP A 204 -14.50 4.74 4.65
CA ASP A 204 -14.06 4.43 3.30
C ASP A 204 -13.16 5.57 2.75
N PRO A 205 -11.85 5.34 2.47
CA PRO A 205 -10.99 6.32 1.82
C PRO A 205 -11.39 6.66 0.39
N PHE A 206 -12.24 5.84 -0.25
CA PHE A 206 -12.72 6.01 -1.62
C PHE A 206 -14.15 6.59 -1.68
N GLU A 207 -14.91 6.65 -0.57
CA GLU A 207 -16.23 7.28 -0.59
C GLU A 207 -16.14 8.82 -0.72
N VAL A 208 -16.75 9.36 -1.77
CA VAL A 208 -17.17 10.76 -1.81
C VAL A 208 -18.54 10.86 -1.15
N LYS A 209 -18.64 11.51 0.01
CA LYS A 209 -19.94 11.93 0.54
C LYS A 209 -20.55 12.95 -0.42
N VAL A 210 -21.45 12.50 -1.28
CA VAL A 210 -22.35 13.40 -2.00
C VAL A 210 -23.26 14.01 -0.93
N ASP A 211 -23.04 15.28 -0.60
CA ASP A 211 -23.95 15.99 0.27
C ASP A 211 -25.35 15.92 -0.34
N LYS A 212 -26.37 15.65 0.48
CA LYS A 212 -27.79 15.52 0.10
C LYS A 212 -28.42 16.83 -0.44
N LYS A 213 -27.61 17.78 -0.87
CA LYS A 213 -28.03 18.92 -1.69
C LYS A 213 -27.26 18.79 -2.99
N GLY A 214 -27.91 18.32 -4.05
CA GLY A 214 -27.37 18.29 -5.41
C GLY A 214 -27.14 19.71 -5.94
N GLU A 215 -26.24 20.46 -5.32
CA GLU A 215 -25.80 21.78 -5.76
C GLU A 215 -24.29 21.71 -6.01
N LEU A 216 -23.94 21.67 -7.29
CA LEU A 216 -22.63 22.08 -7.78
C LEU A 216 -22.44 23.56 -7.40
N ASN A 217 -21.71 23.83 -6.32
CA ASN A 217 -21.20 25.17 -6.08
C ASN A 217 -19.94 25.36 -6.93
N GLY A 218 -20.17 25.84 -8.16
CA GLY A 218 -19.11 26.37 -9.01
C GLY A 218 -18.65 27.75 -8.55
N LEU A 219 -17.34 27.97 -8.62
CA LEU A 219 -16.70 29.01 -9.43
C LEU A 219 -15.22 28.65 -9.60
#